data_AF-A0A7X0LWG7-F1
#
_entry.id   AF-A0A7X0LWG7-F1
#
_cell.length_a   1.000
_cell.length_b   1.000
_cell.length_c   1.000
_cell.angle_alpha   90.00
_cell.angle_beta   90.00
_cell.angle_gamma   90.00
#
_symmetry.space_group_name_H-M   'P 1'
#
loop_
_entity.id
_entity.type
_entity.pdbx_description
1 polymer ?
#
loop_
_entity_poly.entity_id
_entity_poly.type
_entity_poly.pdbx_seq_one_letter_code
_entity_poly.pdbx_strand_id
1 'polypeptide(L)' 'MKIVLKNKEKLRMALIEKGYSQRAFSKSLGMSENYLNQIMNDKKNPSPSVAKKIVSVLKLNFHDVFKITK' A
#
# COMPACT_ATOMS: atom_id res chain seq x y z
N MET A 1 3.25 13.40 -12.21
CA MET A 1 3.67 12.89 -10.90
C MET A 1 2.94 11.60 -10.60
N LYS A 2 3.68 10.54 -10.27
CA LYS A 2 3.16 9.22 -9.95
C LYS A 2 3.68 8.82 -8.57
N ILE A 3 2.86 8.11 -7.80
CA ILE A 3 3.28 7.46 -6.56
C ILE A 3 3.60 6.02 -6.89
N VAL A 4 4.84 5.60 -6.65
CA VAL A 4 5.31 4.25 -6.97
C VAL A 4 5.65 3.54 -5.67
N LEU A 5 5.34 2.25 -5.59
CA LEU A 5 5.78 1.41 -4.48
C LEU A 5 7.30 1.30 -4.53
N LYS A 6 7.97 1.69 -3.44
CA LYS A 6 9.41 1.69 -3.27
C LYS A 6 9.87 0.45 -2.50
N ASN A 7 9.13 0.07 -1.46
CA ASN A 7 9.51 -1.05 -0.59
C ASN A 7 8.33 -1.98 -0.33
N LYS A 8 8.21 -3.00 -1.19
CA LYS A 8 7.18 -4.04 -1.12
C LYS A 8 7.32 -4.93 0.11
N GLU A 9 8.55 -5.25 0.51
CA GLU A 9 8.82 -6.09 1.69
C GLU A 9 8.38 -5.41 2.96
N LYS A 10 8.72 -4.13 3.15
CA LYS A 10 8.28 -3.34 4.31
C LYS A 10 6.75 -3.25 4.39
N LEU A 11 6.08 -3.08 3.26
CA LEU A 11 4.62 -3.10 3.21
C LEU A 11 4.05 -4.47 3.62
N ARG A 12 4.66 -5.57 3.20
CA ARG A 12 4.25 -6.93 3.60
C ARG A 12 4.51 -7.23 5.06
N MET A 13 5.68 -6.89 5.58
CA MET A 13 6.01 -7.06 6.99
C MET A 13 5.02 -6.30 7.85
N ALA A 14 4.72 -5.05 7.51
CA ALA A 14 3.72 -4.26 8.24
C ALA A 14 2.31 -4.88 8.19
N LEU A 15 1.91 -5.50 7.08
CA LEU A 15 0.64 -6.25 7.04
C LEU A 15 0.64 -7.39 8.06
N ILE A 16 1.71 -8.19 8.08
CA ILE A 16 1.87 -9.34 8.99
C ILE A 16 1.89 -8.87 10.45
N GLU A 17 2.70 -7.85 10.77
CA GLU A 17 2.81 -7.27 12.12
C GLU A 17 1.49 -6.68 12.63
N LYS A 18 0.63 -6.22 11.72
CA LYS A 18 -0.72 -5.71 12.05
C LYS A 18 -1.80 -6.78 12.00
N GLY A 19 -1.45 -8.04 11.75
CA GLY A 19 -2.40 -9.17 11.71
C GLY A 19 -3.30 -9.17 10.47
N TYR A 20 -2.89 -8.51 9.39
CA TYR A 20 -3.65 -8.46 8.15
C TYR A 20 -3.15 -9.48 7.12
N SER A 21 -4.09 -10.21 6.53
CA SER A 21 -3.90 -10.72 5.16
C SER A 21 -4.12 -9.58 4.15
N GLN A 22 -3.56 -9.70 2.95
CA GLN A 22 -3.77 -8.72 1.87
C GLN A 22 -5.28 -8.51 1.58
N ARG A 23 -6.05 -9.61 1.58
CA ARG A 23 -7.51 -9.58 1.43
C ARG A 23 -8.23 -8.84 2.57
N ALA A 24 -7.85 -9.11 3.81
CA ALA A 24 -8.45 -8.43 4.97
C ALA A 24 -8.12 -6.93 4.95
N PHE A 25 -6.90 -6.59 4.55
CA PHE A 25 -6.46 -5.20 4.43
C PHE A 25 -7.18 -4.46 3.30
N SER A 26 -7.33 -5.07 2.11
CA SER A 26 -8.08 -4.41 1.03
C SER A 26 -9.52 -4.12 1.45
N LYS A 27 -10.17 -5.06 2.15
CA LYS A 27 -11.50 -4.85 2.73
C LYS A 27 -11.52 -3.72 3.75
N SER A 28 -10.56 -3.64 4.67
CA SER A 28 -10.51 -2.55 5.67
C SER A 28 -10.28 -1.17 5.03
N LEU A 29 -9.61 -1.14 3.87
CA LEU A 29 -9.45 0.07 3.09
C LEU A 29 -10.65 0.39 2.16
N GLY A 30 -11.65 -0.48 2.07
CA GLY A 30 -12.79 -0.32 1.16
C GLY A 30 -12.40 -0.42 -0.31
N MET A 31 -11.40 -1.24 -0.64
CA MET A 31 -10.94 -1.47 -2.01
C MET A 31 -10.94 -2.97 -2.37
N SER A 32 -10.94 -3.27 -3.66
CA SER A 32 -10.84 -4.66 -4.12
C SER A 32 -9.44 -5.24 -3.83
N GLU A 33 -9.41 -6.53 -3.52
CA GLU A 33 -8.15 -7.26 -3.33
C GLU A 33 -7.28 -7.20 -4.60
N ASN A 34 -7.90 -7.30 -5.78
CA ASN A 34 -7.22 -7.20 -7.06
C ASN A 34 -6.52 -5.83 -7.24
N TYR A 35 -7.16 -4.73 -6.83
CA TYR A 35 -6.54 -3.40 -6.93
C TYR A 35 -5.32 -3.27 -6.02
N LEU A 36 -5.43 -3.71 -4.76
CA LEU A 36 -4.29 -3.77 -3.86
C LEU A 36 -3.18 -4.67 -4.40
N ASN A 37 -3.54 -5.83 -4.97
CA ASN A 37 -2.57 -6.74 -5.59
C ASN A 37 -1.84 -6.10 -6.77
N GLN A 38 -2.53 -5.30 -7.58
CA GLN A 38 -1.90 -4.54 -8.67
C GLN A 38 -0.91 -3.50 -8.15
N ILE A 39 -1.22 -2.84 -7.02
CA ILE A 39 -0.27 -1.93 -6.35
C ILE A 39 0.94 -2.70 -5.81
N MET A 40 0.73 -3.81 -5.12
CA MET A 40 1.80 -4.63 -4.53
C MET A 40 2.75 -5.23 -5.57
N ASN A 41 2.32 -5.34 -6.83
CA ASN A 41 3.11 -5.89 -7.93
C ASN A 41 3.50 -4.84 -8.98
N ASP A 42 3.48 -3.56 -8.61
CA ASP A 42 3.90 -2.43 -9.47
C ASP A 42 3.13 -2.32 -10.80
N LYS A 43 1.97 -2.99 -10.91
CA LYS A 43 1.09 -2.94 -12.09
C LYS A 43 0.22 -1.68 -12.09
N LYS A 44 -0.07 -1.12 -10.92
CA LYS A 44 -0.78 0.15 -10.77
C LYS A 44 -0.15 1.03 -9.70
N ASN A 45 -0.15 2.32 -9.98
CA ASN A 45 0.21 3.35 -9.03
C ASN A 45 -1.02 3.75 -8.20
N PRO A 46 -0.94 3.77 -6.86
CA PRO A 46 -2.02 4.27 -6.04
C PRO A 46 -2.24 5.78 -6.26
N SER A 47 -3.48 6.24 -6.05
CA SER A 47 -3.75 7.67 -5.92
C SER A 47 -3.13 8.23 -4.63
N PRO A 48 -2.99 9.57 -4.48
CA PRO A 48 -2.53 10.18 -3.23
C PRO A 48 -3.38 9.78 -2.02
N SER A 49 -4.71 9.71 -2.18
CA SER A 49 -5.62 9.30 -1.11
C SER A 49 -5.41 7.85 -0.72
N VAL A 50 -5.24 6.94 -1.69
CA VAL A 50 -4.98 5.52 -1.43
C VAL A 50 -3.64 5.32 -0.73
N ALA A 51 -2.57 5.95 -1.24
CA ALA A 51 -1.25 5.84 -0.64
C ALA A 51 -1.24 6.35 0.81
N LYS A 52 -1.88 7.50 1.07
CA LYS A 52 -2.03 8.06 2.42
C LYS A 52 -2.83 7.13 3.34
N LYS A 53 -3.91 6.53 2.84
CA LYS A 53 -4.74 5.59 3.62
C LYS A 53 -3.96 4.34 4.01
N ILE A 54 -3.19 3.76 3.07
CA ILE A 54 -2.34 2.58 3.32
C ILE A 54 -1.37 2.85 4.48
N VAL A 55 -0.59 3.93 4.38
CA VAL A 55 0.44 4.22 5.39
C VAL A 55 -0.16 4.65 6.72
N SER A 56 -1.32 5.31 6.71
CA SER A 56 -2.04 5.68 7.93
C SER A 56 -2.53 4.46 8.71
N VAL A 57 -3.15 3.49 8.05
CA VAL A 57 -3.66 2.27 8.72
C VAL A 57 -2.52 1.41 9.25
N LEU A 58 -1.44 1.29 8.47
CA LEU A 58 -0.27 0.51 8.87
C LEU A 58 0.69 1.25 9.82
N LYS A 59 0.43 2.53 10.09
CA LYS A 59 1.28 3.41 10.91
C LYS A 59 2.73 3.47 10.39
N LEU A 60 2.88 3.62 9.09
CA LEU A 60 4.16 3.74 8.39
C LEU A 60 4.39 5.18 7.93
N ASN A 61 5.65 5.57 7.73
CA ASN A 61 5.95 6.82 7.04
C ASN A 61 5.74 6.64 5.53
N PHE A 62 5.29 7.70 4.84
CA PHE A 62 5.04 7.64 3.39
C PHE A 62 6.29 7.21 2.61
N HIS A 63 7.43 7.85 2.87
CA HIS A 63 8.68 7.63 2.13
C HIS A 63 9.42 6.34 2.48
N ASP A 64 8.93 5.61 3.48
CA ASP A 64 9.39 4.27 3.80
C ASP A 64 8.90 3.23 2.78
N VAL A 65 7.70 3.46 2.24
CA VAL A 65 6.99 2.49 1.39
C VAL A 65 6.82 3.01 -0.02
N PHE A 66 6.59 4.31 -0.20
CA PHE A 66 6.31 4.93 -1.49
C PHE A 66 7.37 5.97 -1.87
N LYS A 67 7.44 6.27 -3.17
CA LYS A 67 8.21 7.41 -3.72
C LYS A 67 7.37 8.16 -4.74
N ILE A 68 7.65 9.45 -4.89
CA ILE A 68 7.02 10.30 -5.90
C ILE A 68 7.99 10.44 -7.07
N THR A 69 7.54 10.09 -8.26
CA THR A 69 8.30 10.23 -9.52
C THR A 69 7.58 11.18 -10.47
N LYS A 70 8.32 11.78 -11.41
CA LYS A 70 7.74 12.67 -12.44
C LYS A 70 6.73 11.91 -13.30
#